data_AF-A0A354EU06-F1
#
_entry.id   AF-A0A354EU06-F1
#
_cell.length_a   1.000
_cell.length_b   1.000
_cell.length_c   1.000
_cell.angle_alpha   90.00
_cell.angle_beta   90.00
_cell.angle_gamma   90.00
#
_symmetry.space_group_name_H-M   'P 1'
#
loop_
_entity.id
_entity.type
_entity.pdbx_description
1 polymer ?
#
loop_
_entity_poly.entity_id
_entity_poly.type
_entity_poly.pdbx_seq_one_letter_code
_entity_poly.pdbx_strand_id
1 'polypeptide(L)'
;AAIGAGVIALGIAAMFIQFAVSIINRDKLRDTTGDPWGGRTLEWATSSPPPDYNFASTPVVHDADAWWDMKNKGYQRPLTGYKAIHMPSNTGAGIIISGLCLVMGLALVWYIWWLAALCFVGVLAVSIGHTFNYKRDYYIPADEVRATEEARTRALAGTEA
;
A
#
# COMPACT_ATOMS: atom_id res chain seq x y z
N ALA A 1 -23.64 31.55 -10.29
CA ALA A 1 -23.44 30.09 -10.45
C ALA A 1 -22.28 29.76 -11.39
N ALA A 2 -22.32 30.15 -12.67
CA ALA A 2 -21.30 29.78 -13.67
C ALA A 2 -19.86 30.22 -13.35
N ILE A 3 -19.67 31.42 -12.79
CA ILE A 3 -18.33 31.90 -12.37
C ILE A 3 -17.75 31.01 -11.27
N GLY A 4 -18.55 30.64 -10.26
CA GLY A 4 -18.13 29.72 -9.21
C GLY A 4 -17.76 28.33 -9.75
N ALA A 5 -18.54 27.80 -10.70
CA ALA A 5 -18.21 26.55 -11.37
C ALA A 5 -16.90 26.65 -12.18
N GLY A 6 -16.65 27.79 -12.83
CA GLY A 6 -15.39 28.06 -13.54
C GLY A 6 -14.17 28.06 -12.61
N VAL A 7 -14.29 28.65 -11.41
CA VAL A 7 -13.22 28.62 -10.40
C VAL A 7 -12.94 27.19 -9.92
N ILE A 8 -13.98 26.38 -9.68
CA ILE A 8 -13.81 24.97 -9.30
C ILE A 8 -13.11 24.18 -10.41
N ALA A 9 -13.50 24.38 -11.67
CA ALA A 9 -12.87 23.73 -12.81
C ALA A 9 -11.37 24.07 -12.92
N LEU A 10 -11.00 25.33 -12.70
CA LEU A 10 -9.60 25.75 -12.65
C LEU A 10 -8.83 25.10 -11.48
N GLY A 11 -9.46 24.95 -10.31
CA GLY A 11 -8.88 24.23 -9.17
C GLY A 11 -8.60 22.76 -9.49
N ILE A 12 -9.54 22.06 -10.15
CA ILE A 12 -9.35 20.68 -10.59
C ILE A 12 -8.22 20.59 -11.64
N ALA A 13 -8.17 21.52 -12.59
CA ALA A 13 -7.09 21.57 -13.58
C ALA A 13 -5.72 21.78 -12.92
N ALA A 14 -5.62 22.69 -11.94
CA ALA A 14 -4.41 22.91 -11.16
C ALA A 14 -3.96 21.64 -10.41
N MET A 15 -4.90 20.87 -9.85
CA MET A 15 -4.61 19.59 -9.19
C MET A 15 -4.00 18.56 -10.16
N PHE A 16 -4.53 18.43 -11.38
CA PHE A 16 -3.95 17.54 -12.39
C PHE A 16 -2.55 17.98 -12.82
N ILE A 17 -2.34 19.30 -12.99
CA ILE A 17 -1.02 19.86 -13.29
C ILE A 17 -0.03 19.55 -12.15
N GLN A 18 -0.46 19.69 -10.90
CA GLN A 18 0.36 19.36 -9.72
C GLN A 18 0.81 17.89 -9.73
N PHE A 19 -0.09 16.95 -10.00
CA PHE A 19 0.27 15.53 -10.10
C PHE A 19 1.24 15.26 -11.26
N ALA A 20 0.98 15.83 -12.44
CA ALA A 20 1.85 15.66 -13.61
C ALA A 20 3.27 16.17 -13.35
N VAL A 21 3.41 17.41 -12.84
CA VAL A 21 4.72 18.02 -12.55
C VAL A 21 5.45 17.27 -11.44
N SER A 22 4.73 16.78 -10.42
CA SER A 22 5.31 15.97 -9.34
C SER A 22 5.86 14.64 -9.84
N ILE A 23 5.12 13.93 -10.72
CA ILE A 23 5.57 12.67 -11.31
C ILE A 23 6.78 12.89 -12.23
N ILE A 24 6.76 13.94 -13.06
CA ILE A 24 7.87 14.27 -13.97
C ILE A 24 9.14 14.59 -13.19
N ASN A 25 9.03 15.33 -12.08
CA ASN A 25 10.17 15.74 -11.26
C ASN A 25 10.47 14.79 -10.09
N ARG A 26 9.89 13.58 -10.07
CA ARG A 26 9.96 12.66 -8.92
C ARG A 26 11.39 12.39 -8.46
N ASP A 27 12.34 12.27 -9.39
CA ASP A 27 13.72 11.92 -9.05
C ASP A 27 14.48 13.06 -8.37
N LYS A 28 14.06 14.31 -8.56
CA LYS A 28 14.62 15.49 -7.88
C LYS A 28 13.96 15.77 -6.52
N LEU A 29 12.76 15.24 -6.31
CA LEU A 29 11.91 15.51 -5.14
C LEU A 29 11.79 14.27 -4.24
N ARG A 30 12.70 13.30 -4.36
CA ARG A 30 12.66 12.07 -3.57
C ARG A 30 12.99 12.38 -2.11
N ASP A 31 12.18 11.84 -1.22
CA ASP A 31 12.53 11.72 0.17
C ASP A 31 13.54 10.58 0.36
N THR A 32 14.64 10.86 1.05
CA THR A 32 15.70 9.89 1.36
C THR A 32 15.68 9.40 2.80
N THR A 33 14.88 10.03 3.68
CA THR A 33 14.89 9.71 5.12
C THR A 33 13.73 8.78 5.51
N GLY A 34 12.57 8.93 4.89
CA GLY A 34 11.31 8.32 5.33
C GLY A 34 10.43 9.27 6.15
N ASP A 35 10.97 10.41 6.59
CA ASP A 35 10.27 11.40 7.42
C ASP A 35 10.52 12.84 6.91
N PRO A 36 9.93 13.24 5.78
CA PRO A 36 10.14 14.57 5.20
C PRO A 36 9.49 15.71 6.00
N TRP A 37 8.60 15.40 6.96
CA TRP A 37 7.79 16.39 7.69
C TRP A 37 8.04 16.40 9.20
N GLY A 38 8.87 15.51 9.72
CA GLY A 38 9.03 15.33 11.17
C GLY A 38 7.78 14.74 11.83
N GLY A 39 7.12 13.78 11.17
CA GLY A 39 5.88 13.14 11.59
C GLY A 39 5.97 12.45 12.96
N ARG A 40 4.82 12.09 13.52
CA ARG A 40 4.68 11.63 14.92
C ARG A 40 4.35 10.15 15.06
N THR A 41 3.84 9.56 13.99
CA THR A 41 3.26 8.23 13.91
C THR A 41 4.19 7.27 13.16
N LEU A 42 3.94 5.96 13.26
CA LEU A 42 4.89 4.93 12.83
C LEU A 42 5.12 4.85 11.32
N GLU A 43 4.23 5.37 10.48
CA GLU A 43 4.44 5.40 9.03
C GLU A 43 5.70 6.17 8.65
N TRP A 44 6.04 7.20 9.41
CA TRP A 44 7.25 8.02 9.24
C TRP A 44 8.52 7.34 9.78
N ALA A 45 8.39 6.18 10.42
CA ALA A 45 9.52 5.35 10.84
C ALA A 45 9.94 4.34 9.75
N THR A 46 9.24 4.27 8.61
CA THR A 46 9.54 3.37 7.48
C THR A 46 10.46 4.04 6.44
N SER A 47 10.94 3.32 5.42
CA SER A 47 11.65 3.95 4.30
C SER A 47 10.69 4.62 3.32
N SER A 48 11.24 5.47 2.45
CA SER A 48 10.56 5.99 1.27
C SER A 48 11.15 5.37 -0.01
N PRO A 49 10.46 4.45 -0.69
CA PRO A 49 9.18 3.83 -0.34
C PRO A 49 9.30 2.77 0.77
N PRO A 50 8.19 2.43 1.47
CA PRO A 50 8.18 1.37 2.48
C PRO A 50 8.39 0.00 1.81
N PRO A 51 9.06 -0.94 2.49
CA PRO A 51 9.19 -2.31 2.00
C PRO A 51 7.86 -3.06 2.09
N ASP A 52 7.70 -4.13 1.32
CA ASP A 52 6.45 -4.93 1.27
C ASP A 52 5.97 -5.41 2.64
N TYR A 53 6.90 -5.66 3.57
CA TYR A 53 6.63 -6.12 4.94
C TYR A 53 6.41 -4.98 5.95
N ASN A 54 6.51 -3.72 5.53
CA ASN A 54 6.52 -2.50 6.35
C ASN A 54 7.66 -2.43 7.38
N PHE A 55 7.64 -3.27 8.42
CA PHE A 55 8.60 -3.30 9.51
C PHE A 55 9.30 -4.66 9.59
N ALA A 56 10.63 -4.69 9.50
CA ALA A 56 11.41 -5.91 9.66
C ALA A 56 11.38 -6.48 11.09
N SER A 57 11.05 -5.64 12.07
CA SER A 57 10.82 -6.02 13.46
C SER A 57 9.65 -5.21 14.01
N THR A 58 8.72 -5.88 14.70
CA THR A 58 7.53 -5.23 15.23
C THR A 58 7.92 -4.15 16.25
N PRO A 59 7.56 -2.87 16.03
CA PRO A 59 7.88 -1.81 16.98
C PRO A 59 7.11 -1.99 18.28
N VAL A 60 7.77 -1.71 19.41
CA VAL A 60 7.13 -1.70 20.72
C VAL A 60 6.61 -0.29 20.99
N VAL A 61 5.29 -0.17 21.14
CA VAL A 61 4.60 1.11 21.31
C VAL A 61 4.34 1.40 22.77
N HIS A 62 4.68 2.61 23.22
CA HIS A 62 4.47 3.09 24.59
C HIS A 62 3.53 4.28 24.71
N ASP A 63 3.23 4.96 23.59
CA ASP A 63 2.37 6.15 23.53
C ASP A 63 1.64 6.17 22.18
N ALA A 64 0.57 6.97 22.07
CA ALA A 64 -0.20 7.15 20.85
C ALA A 64 0.67 7.74 19.71
N ASP A 65 1.52 8.72 20.04
CA ASP A 65 2.51 9.29 19.12
C ASP A 65 3.82 8.49 19.19
N ALA A 66 3.75 7.21 18.81
CA ALA A 66 4.82 6.25 19.02
C ALA A 66 6.16 6.69 18.42
N TRP A 67 6.18 7.22 17.18
CA TRP A 67 7.43 7.64 16.54
C TRP A 67 8.00 8.91 17.18
N TRP A 68 7.15 9.83 17.63
CA TRP A 68 7.58 11.02 18.37
C TRP A 68 8.25 10.65 19.70
N ASP A 69 7.62 9.76 20.47
CA ASP A 69 8.17 9.24 21.72
C ASP A 69 9.50 8.50 21.50
N MET A 70 9.56 7.66 20.46
CA MET A 70 10.77 6.94 20.06
C MET A 70 11.91 7.89 19.69
N LYS A 71 11.64 8.97 18.93
CA LYS A 71 12.64 10.00 18.60
C LYS A 71 13.16 10.69 19.86
N ASN A 72 12.29 11.10 20.78
CA ASN A 72 12.69 11.78 22.02
C ASN A 72 13.50 10.88 22.96
N LYS A 73 13.27 9.56 22.91
CA LYS A 73 14.00 8.56 23.69
C LYS A 73 15.27 8.04 23.00
N GLY A 74 15.62 8.58 21.82
CA GLY A 74 16.82 8.17 21.08
C GLY A 74 16.75 6.75 20.54
N TYR A 75 15.57 6.32 20.08
CA TYR A 75 15.36 4.97 19.54
C TYR A 75 16.35 4.65 18.41
N GLN A 76 16.94 3.45 18.50
CA GLN A 76 17.79 2.90 17.44
C GLN A 76 17.10 1.70 16.81
N ARG A 77 17.04 1.68 15.48
CA ARG A 77 16.45 0.57 14.74
C ARG A 77 17.30 -0.70 14.93
N PRO A 78 16.70 -1.87 15.19
CA PRO A 78 17.40 -3.14 15.17
C PRO A 78 18.05 -3.40 13.79
N LEU A 79 19.36 -3.63 13.78
CA LEU A 79 20.15 -3.93 12.56
C LEU A 79 20.48 -5.42 12.42
N THR A 80 20.11 -6.24 13.41
CA THR A 80 20.45 -7.66 13.47
C THR A 80 19.23 -8.50 13.85
N GLY A 81 19.31 -9.81 13.62
CA GLY A 81 18.25 -10.73 14.02
C GLY A 81 17.04 -10.76 13.08
N TYR A 82 17.22 -10.40 11.81
CA TYR A 82 16.16 -10.52 10.79
C TYR A 82 15.69 -11.97 10.66
N LYS A 83 14.37 -12.14 10.58
CA LYS A 83 13.71 -13.44 10.40
C LYS A 83 12.97 -13.44 9.08
N ALA A 84 12.70 -14.63 8.55
CA ALA A 84 11.84 -14.76 7.39
C ALA A 84 10.42 -14.25 7.74
N ILE A 85 9.86 -13.39 6.89
CA ILE A 85 8.57 -12.74 7.12
C ILE A 85 7.52 -13.42 6.26
N HIS A 86 6.43 -13.88 6.88
CA HIS A 86 5.28 -14.45 6.20
C HIS A 86 4.44 -13.35 5.54
N MET A 87 4.13 -13.52 4.25
CA MET A 87 3.37 -12.56 3.46
C MET A 87 2.27 -13.26 2.64
N PRO A 88 1.07 -12.64 2.53
CA PRO A 88 0.03 -13.15 1.65
C PRO A 88 0.40 -12.91 0.18
N SER A 89 0.11 -13.89 -0.67
CA SER A 89 0.25 -13.77 -2.13
C SER A 89 -0.93 -13.02 -2.74
N ASN A 90 -0.66 -12.34 -3.86
CA ASN A 90 -1.70 -11.70 -4.66
C ASN A 90 -2.71 -12.73 -5.21
N THR A 91 -3.98 -12.34 -5.29
CA THR A 91 -5.04 -13.18 -5.86
C THR A 91 -5.93 -12.40 -6.82
N GLY A 92 -6.25 -13.01 -7.97
CA GLY A 92 -7.20 -12.46 -8.93
C GLY A 92 -8.67 -12.68 -8.56
N ALA A 93 -8.96 -13.44 -7.49
CA ALA A 93 -10.32 -13.82 -7.11
C ALA A 93 -11.23 -12.59 -6.90
N GLY A 94 -10.70 -11.51 -6.30
CA GLY A 94 -11.44 -10.27 -6.11
C GLY A 94 -11.94 -9.67 -7.42
N ILE A 95 -11.05 -9.50 -8.40
CA ILE A 95 -11.41 -8.91 -9.71
C ILE A 95 -12.42 -9.78 -10.46
N ILE A 96 -12.26 -11.11 -10.41
CA ILE A 96 -13.16 -12.05 -11.07
C ILE A 96 -14.56 -11.97 -10.45
N ILE A 97 -14.67 -12.02 -9.12
CA ILE A 97 -15.96 -11.93 -8.42
C ILE A 97 -16.61 -10.58 -8.68
N SER A 98 -15.86 -9.48 -8.58
CA SER A 98 -16.37 -8.14 -8.89
C SER A 98 -16.90 -8.02 -10.32
N GLY A 99 -16.17 -8.58 -11.31
CA GLY A 99 -16.61 -8.62 -12.70
C GLY A 99 -17.91 -9.41 -12.89
N LEU A 100 -18.03 -10.58 -12.27
CA LEU A 100 -19.26 -11.38 -12.30
C LEU A 100 -20.44 -10.66 -11.63
N CYS A 101 -20.22 -10.03 -10.49
CA CYS A 101 -21.23 -9.21 -9.80
C CYS A 101 -21.69 -8.02 -10.65
N LEU A 102 -20.77 -7.37 -11.38
CA LEU A 102 -21.09 -6.27 -12.27
C LEU A 102 -22.01 -6.72 -13.43
N VAL A 103 -21.67 -7.83 -14.08
CA VAL A 103 -22.51 -8.41 -15.16
C VAL A 103 -23.85 -8.88 -14.62
N MET A 104 -23.88 -9.49 -13.43
CA MET A 104 -25.10 -9.91 -12.75
C MET A 104 -26.03 -8.71 -12.46
N GLY A 105 -25.48 -7.61 -11.94
CA GLY A 105 -26.23 -6.39 -11.66
C GLY A 105 -26.86 -5.79 -12.92
N LEU A 106 -26.10 -5.73 -14.02
CA LEU A 106 -26.62 -5.30 -15.32
C LEU A 106 -27.74 -6.22 -15.81
N ALA A 107 -27.56 -7.54 -15.70
CA ALA A 107 -28.54 -8.53 -16.11
C ALA A 107 -29.88 -8.41 -15.34
N LEU A 108 -29.81 -8.14 -14.03
CA LEU A 108 -30.99 -7.93 -13.18
C LEU A 108 -31.75 -6.66 -13.57
N VAL A 109 -31.06 -5.56 -13.85
CA VAL A 109 -31.69 -4.28 -14.27
C VAL A 109 -32.45 -4.42 -15.59
N TRP A 110 -31.91 -5.20 -16.53
CA TRP A 110 -32.48 -5.40 -17.88
C TRP A 110 -33.34 -6.65 -18.01
N TYR A 111 -33.71 -7.30 -16.89
CA TYR A 111 -34.55 -8.51 -16.88
C TYR A 111 -33.97 -9.69 -17.69
N ILE A 112 -32.65 -9.77 -17.83
CA ILE A 112 -31.94 -10.87 -18.52
C ILE A 112 -31.70 -12.01 -17.53
N TRP A 113 -32.76 -12.74 -17.19
CA TRP A 113 -32.76 -13.71 -16.09
C TRP A 113 -31.76 -14.86 -16.24
N TRP A 114 -31.57 -15.38 -17.46
CA TRP A 114 -30.63 -16.47 -17.70
C TRP A 114 -29.18 -16.06 -17.40
N LEU A 115 -28.81 -14.83 -17.75
CA LEU A 115 -27.48 -14.28 -17.51
C LEU A 115 -27.27 -13.98 -16.02
N ALA A 116 -28.29 -13.43 -15.36
CA ALA A 116 -28.25 -13.21 -13.91
C ALA A 116 -28.04 -14.53 -13.15
N ALA A 117 -28.77 -15.59 -13.51
CA ALA A 117 -28.61 -16.91 -12.92
C ALA A 117 -27.22 -17.49 -13.19
N LEU A 118 -26.71 -17.37 -14.42
CA LEU A 118 -25.37 -17.84 -14.78
C LEU A 118 -24.27 -17.13 -13.97
N CYS A 119 -24.32 -15.80 -13.87
CA CYS A 119 -23.36 -15.03 -13.09
C CYS A 119 -23.45 -15.35 -11.60
N PHE A 120 -24.65 -15.55 -11.05
CA PHE A 120 -24.84 -15.95 -9.65
C PHE A 120 -24.17 -17.30 -9.36
N VAL A 121 -24.41 -18.31 -10.21
CA VAL A 121 -23.74 -19.61 -10.10
C VAL A 121 -22.22 -19.45 -10.25
N GLY A 122 -21.76 -18.59 -11.18
CA GLY A 122 -20.36 -18.28 -11.36
C GLY A 122 -19.70 -17.69 -10.10
N VAL A 123 -20.36 -16.74 -9.42
CA VAL A 123 -19.87 -16.16 -8.16
C VAL A 123 -19.73 -17.23 -7.09
N LEU A 124 -20.73 -18.12 -6.95
CA LEU A 124 -20.67 -19.23 -5.99
C LEU A 124 -19.53 -20.19 -6.32
N ALA A 125 -19.39 -20.58 -7.58
CA ALA A 125 -18.35 -21.50 -8.03
C ALA A 125 -16.93 -20.94 -7.78
N VAL A 126 -16.70 -19.67 -8.14
CA VAL A 126 -15.40 -19.00 -7.93
C VAL A 126 -15.12 -18.81 -6.44
N SER A 127 -16.12 -18.43 -5.64
CA SER A 127 -15.96 -18.25 -4.20
C SER A 127 -15.62 -19.56 -3.50
N ILE A 128 -16.37 -20.63 -3.79
CA ILE A 128 -16.12 -21.97 -3.24
C ILE A 128 -14.75 -22.48 -3.70
N GLY A 129 -14.44 -22.38 -5.00
CA GLY A 129 -13.14 -22.79 -5.54
C GLY A 129 -11.97 -22.03 -4.92
N HIS A 130 -12.13 -20.72 -4.69
CA HIS A 130 -11.12 -19.91 -4.01
C HIS A 130 -10.93 -20.35 -2.56
N THR A 131 -12.00 -20.75 -1.84
CA THR A 131 -11.90 -21.28 -0.46
C THR A 131 -10.96 -22.48 -0.36
N PHE A 132 -10.90 -23.33 -1.40
CA PHE A 132 -9.99 -24.49 -1.46
C PHE A 132 -8.56 -24.16 -1.93
N ASN A 133 -8.23 -22.90 -2.19
CA ASN A 133 -6.84 -22.53 -2.46
C ASN A 133 -6.03 -22.54 -1.16
N TYR A 134 -5.16 -23.53 -0.96
CA TYR A 134 -4.34 -23.65 0.26
C TYR A 134 -2.96 -22.98 0.15
N LYS A 135 -2.49 -22.65 -1.06
CA LYS A 135 -1.17 -22.01 -1.27
C LYS A 135 -1.37 -20.52 -1.51
N ARG A 136 -1.62 -19.78 -0.42
CA ARG A 136 -1.94 -18.33 -0.45
C ARG A 136 -0.85 -17.45 0.13
N ASP A 137 0.23 -18.05 0.59
CA ASP A 137 1.28 -17.39 1.32
C ASP A 137 2.66 -17.75 0.79
N TYR A 138 3.60 -16.87 1.08
CA TYR A 138 5.01 -17.06 0.83
C TYR A 138 5.81 -16.43 1.97
N TYR A 139 7.08 -16.77 2.04
CA TYR A 139 8.01 -16.16 2.99
C TYR A 139 9.01 -15.31 2.24
N ILE A 140 9.19 -14.07 2.68
CA ILE A 140 10.34 -13.26 2.29
C ILE A 140 11.54 -13.76 3.10
N PRO A 141 12.62 -14.25 2.46
CA PRO A 141 13.79 -14.77 3.16
C PRO A 141 14.47 -13.70 4.03
N ALA A 142 15.05 -14.13 5.16
CA ALA A 142 15.76 -13.22 6.07
C ALA A 142 16.92 -12.47 5.40
N ASP A 143 17.57 -13.08 4.41
CA ASP A 143 18.65 -12.45 3.65
C ASP A 143 18.16 -11.29 2.78
N GLU A 144 16.96 -11.38 2.22
CA GLU A 144 16.34 -10.33 1.42
C GLU A 144 15.88 -9.15 2.29
N VAL A 145 15.29 -9.45 3.45
CA VAL A 145 14.97 -8.46 4.48
C VAL A 145 16.23 -7.72 4.92
N ARG A 146 17.32 -8.46 5.21
CA ARG A 146 18.61 -7.86 5.59
C ARG A 146 19.13 -6.94 4.50
N ALA A 147 19.15 -7.39 3.24
CA ALA A 147 19.66 -6.58 2.13
C ALA A 147 18.87 -5.26 1.96
N THR A 148 17.55 -5.31 2.16
CA THR A 148 16.66 -4.16 2.07
C THR A 148 16.90 -3.17 3.21
N GLU A 149 16.97 -3.64 4.45
CA GLU A 149 17.24 -2.79 5.62
C GLU A 149 18.66 -2.21 5.59
N GLU A 150 19.66 -2.94 5.10
CA GLU A 150 21.01 -2.43 4.89
C GLU A 150 21.05 -1.34 3.83
N ALA A 151 20.30 -1.49 2.72
CA ALA A 151 20.18 -0.44 1.71
C ALA A 151 19.58 0.84 2.31
N ARG A 152 18.58 0.70 3.18
CA ARG A 152 18.02 1.82 3.94
C ARG A 152 19.04 2.45 4.89
N THR A 153 19.83 1.65 5.61
CA THR A 153 20.92 2.18 6.46
C THR A 153 21.92 2.99 5.66
N ARG A 154 22.32 2.51 4.47
CA ARG A 154 23.24 3.25 3.58
C ARG A 154 22.64 4.57 3.10
N ALA A 155 21.35 4.60 2.77
CA ALA A 155 20.67 5.82 2.35
C ALA A 155 20.59 6.88 3.46
N LEU A 156 20.32 6.45 4.71
CA LEU A 156 20.32 7.33 5.88
C LEU A 156 21.71 7.90 6.18
N ALA A 157 22.75 7.06 6.14
CA ALA A 157 24.13 7.50 6.34
C ALA A 157 24.58 8.55 5.31
N GLY A 158 24.08 8.47 4.08
CA GLY A 158 24.34 9.47 3.03
C GLY A 158 23.59 10.79 3.21
N THR A 159 22.62 10.87 4.14
CA THR A 159 21.84 12.09 4.43
C THR A 159 22.37 12.85 5.65
N GLU A 160 23.14 12.18 6.53
CA GLU A 160 23.77 12.79 7.72
C GLU A 160 25.17 13.40 7.45
N ALA A 161 25.68 13.31 6.21
CA ALA A 161 26.95 13.88 5.76
C ALA A 161 26.79 15.24 5.07
#